data_AF-A0A6A4UDR5-F1
#
_entry.id   AF-A0A6A4UDR5-F1
#
_cell.length_a   1.000
_cell.length_b   1.000
_cell.length_c   1.000
_cell.angle_alpha   90.00
_cell.angle_beta   90.00
_cell.angle_gamma   90.00
#
_symmetry.space_group_name_H-M   'P 1'
#
loop_
_entity.id
_entity.type
_entity.pdbx_description
1 polymer ?
#
loop_
_entity_poly.entity_id
_entity_poly.type
_entity_poly.pdbx_seq_one_letter_code
_entity_poly.pdbx_strand_id
1 'polypeptide(L)'
;MKIAQKYSHLNGEEYLLVHHKKLYKEIIDTIASIDASKLMTKESKEKTMTGKMLYSPIELNKAFNTKFNKLGWNESRYQYYITTEQKLLPELITLPYEKQKQFLIYKGIKEPISSYKQTDFVKDQIAVEVQFGKYAFVAFDLFVKHLLFYTGGVINLGIEVLPTKKMQAQMSSGVAYYEGEVYNVLRHGRNNPPVPLLILGIEQ
;
A
#
# COMPACT_ATOMS: atom_id res chain seq x y z
N MET A 1 8.34 -15.58 -7.29
CA MET A 1 7.43 -15.79 -6.15
C MET A 1 6.09 -16.17 -6.73
N LYS A 2 5.13 -16.61 -5.92
CA LYS A 2 3.75 -16.83 -6.38
C LYS A 2 2.77 -16.02 -5.55
N ILE A 3 1.66 -15.66 -6.17
CA ILE A 3 0.48 -15.13 -5.47
C ILE A 3 -0.30 -16.35 -4.98
N ALA A 4 -0.23 -16.64 -3.69
CA ALA A 4 -0.90 -17.79 -3.08
C ALA A 4 -2.34 -17.47 -2.67
N GLN A 5 -2.63 -16.21 -2.33
CA GLN A 5 -3.94 -15.78 -1.88
C GLN A 5 -4.27 -14.39 -2.43
N LYS A 6 -5.57 -14.13 -2.61
CA LYS A 6 -6.11 -12.84 -3.05
C LYS A 6 -7.37 -12.50 -2.26
N TYR A 7 -7.52 -11.22 -1.94
CA TYR A 7 -8.75 -10.66 -1.40
C TYR A 7 -9.11 -9.40 -2.19
N SER A 8 -10.24 -9.45 -2.90
CA SER A 8 -10.80 -8.33 -3.66
C SER A 8 -11.81 -7.59 -2.78
N HIS A 9 -11.43 -6.40 -2.32
CA HIS A 9 -12.29 -5.52 -1.53
C HIS A 9 -12.97 -4.51 -2.44
N LEU A 10 -14.30 -4.38 -2.32
CA LEU A 10 -15.12 -3.53 -3.20
C LEU A 10 -14.86 -3.79 -4.70
N ASN A 11 -14.71 -5.06 -5.07
CA ASN A 11 -14.48 -5.53 -6.44
C ASN A 11 -13.22 -4.93 -7.11
N GLY A 12 -12.14 -4.74 -6.34
CA GLY A 12 -10.91 -4.16 -6.84
C GLY A 12 -10.22 -5.00 -7.92
N GLU A 13 -10.16 -6.33 -7.76
CA GLU A 13 -9.58 -7.20 -8.79
C GLU A 13 -10.39 -7.14 -10.09
N GLU A 14 -11.71 -7.12 -9.99
CA GLU A 14 -12.63 -7.02 -11.12
C GLU A 14 -12.44 -5.70 -11.86
N TYR A 15 -12.28 -4.58 -11.15
CA TYR A 15 -11.95 -3.29 -11.75
C TYR A 15 -10.64 -3.36 -12.56
N LEU A 16 -9.61 -4.01 -12.02
CA LEU A 16 -8.34 -4.23 -12.73
C LEU A 16 -8.51 -5.11 -13.97
N LEU A 17 -9.28 -6.19 -13.88
CA LEU A 17 -9.52 -7.12 -14.99
C LEU A 17 -10.28 -6.47 -16.15
N VAL A 18 -11.20 -5.55 -15.85
CA VAL A 18 -12.01 -4.85 -16.86
C VAL A 18 -11.28 -3.64 -17.45
N HIS A 19 -10.71 -2.78 -16.60
CA HIS A 19 -10.21 -1.46 -17.03
C HIS A 19 -8.69 -1.40 -17.16
N HIS A 20 -7.94 -2.24 -16.43
CA HIS A 20 -6.47 -2.16 -16.33
C HIS A 20 -5.77 -3.52 -16.58
N LYS A 21 -6.33 -4.38 -17.45
CA LYS A 21 -5.87 -5.76 -17.65
C LYS A 21 -4.37 -5.89 -17.93
N LYS A 22 -3.82 -4.99 -18.75
CA LYS A 22 -2.38 -4.96 -19.07
C LYS A 22 -1.54 -4.65 -17.84
N LEU A 23 -1.92 -3.62 -17.09
CA LEU A 23 -1.25 -3.20 -15.86
C LEU A 23 -1.34 -4.28 -14.78
N TYR A 24 -2.49 -4.95 -14.67
CA TYR A 24 -2.66 -6.05 -13.72
C TYR A 24 -1.75 -7.23 -14.04
N LYS A 25 -1.64 -7.60 -15.33
CA LYS A 25 -0.68 -8.62 -15.76
C LYS A 25 0.76 -8.20 -15.44
N GLU A 26 1.12 -6.95 -15.64
CA GLU A 26 2.45 -6.41 -15.33
C GLU A 26 2.81 -6.57 -13.84
N ILE A 27 1.87 -6.33 -12.93
CA ILE A 27 2.04 -6.54 -11.48
C ILE A 27 2.26 -8.02 -11.15
N ILE A 28 1.42 -8.90 -11.70
CA ILE A 28 1.52 -10.35 -11.48
C ILE A 28 2.87 -10.87 -11.99
N ASP A 29 3.25 -10.49 -13.21
CA ASP A 29 4.50 -10.92 -13.83
C ASP A 29 5.72 -10.39 -13.05
N THR A 30 5.62 -9.18 -12.48
CA THR A 30 6.66 -8.60 -11.61
C THR A 30 6.88 -9.45 -10.36
N ILE A 31 5.81 -9.76 -9.62
CA ILE A 31 5.84 -10.64 -8.44
C ILE A 31 6.40 -12.02 -8.81
N ALA A 32 5.95 -12.59 -9.93
CA ALA A 32 6.40 -13.88 -10.42
C ALA A 32 7.91 -13.91 -10.69
N SER A 33 8.46 -12.82 -11.22
CA SER A 33 9.87 -12.73 -11.65
C SER A 33 10.90 -12.63 -10.51
N ILE A 34 10.46 -12.39 -9.27
CA ILE A 34 11.35 -12.28 -8.11
C ILE A 34 11.62 -13.67 -7.55
N ASP A 35 12.88 -14.06 -7.39
CA ASP A 35 13.25 -15.31 -6.73
C ASP A 35 13.63 -15.02 -5.28
N ALA A 36 12.70 -15.21 -4.34
CA ALA A 36 12.94 -14.83 -2.95
C ALA A 36 13.97 -15.74 -2.27
N SER A 37 14.17 -16.97 -2.76
CA SER A 37 15.16 -17.91 -2.19
C SER A 37 16.58 -17.33 -2.14
N LYS A 38 16.92 -16.48 -3.11
CA LYS A 38 18.20 -15.73 -3.19
C LYS A 38 18.28 -14.54 -2.24
N LEU A 39 17.18 -14.18 -1.58
CA LEU A 39 17.04 -13.02 -0.70
C LEU A 39 16.97 -13.43 0.78
N MET A 40 17.24 -14.70 1.10
CA MET A 40 17.42 -15.21 2.46
C MET A 40 18.81 -14.85 3.01
N THR A 41 19.09 -13.55 3.12
CA THR A 41 20.42 -13.02 3.45
C THR A 41 20.52 -12.51 4.88
N LYS A 42 19.44 -12.55 5.66
CA LYS A 42 19.41 -12.01 7.03
C LYS A 42 19.61 -13.10 8.05
N GLU A 43 20.73 -13.08 8.77
CA GLU A 43 20.93 -13.91 9.95
C GLU A 43 20.14 -13.34 11.15
N SER A 44 19.34 -14.17 11.81
CA SER A 44 18.52 -13.72 12.92
C SER A 44 19.32 -13.61 14.23
N LYS A 45 19.04 -12.53 14.97
CA LYS A 45 19.55 -12.29 16.34
C LYS A 45 18.45 -12.44 17.41
N GLU A 46 17.26 -12.88 17.01
CA GLU A 46 16.12 -13.02 17.91
C GLU A 46 16.27 -14.30 18.75
N LYS A 47 16.04 -14.22 20.07
CA LYS A 47 16.27 -15.33 21.01
C LYS A 47 15.65 -16.66 20.58
N THR A 48 14.51 -16.64 19.90
CA THR A 48 13.76 -17.83 19.48
C THR A 48 14.25 -18.44 18.15
N MET A 49 15.17 -17.80 17.44
CA MET A 49 15.58 -18.19 16.08
C MET A 49 17.03 -17.78 15.75
N THR A 50 17.87 -17.56 16.76
CA THR A 50 19.26 -17.14 16.62
C THR A 50 20.02 -18.00 15.60
N GLY A 51 20.74 -17.36 14.68
CA GLY A 51 21.56 -18.03 13.66
C GLY A 51 20.78 -18.56 12.44
N LYS A 52 19.44 -18.48 12.43
CA LYS A 52 18.64 -18.86 11.26
C LYS A 52 18.76 -17.81 10.16
N MET A 53 18.96 -18.25 8.91
CA MET A 53 18.85 -17.40 7.73
C MET A 53 17.38 -17.15 7.39
N LEU A 54 17.01 -15.89 7.28
CA LEU A 54 15.66 -15.39 7.04
C LEU A 54 15.63 -14.54 5.77
N TYR A 55 14.45 -14.37 5.19
CA TYR A 55 14.26 -13.37 4.15
C TYR A 55 14.55 -11.97 4.70
N SER A 56 15.33 -11.20 3.94
CA SER A 56 15.64 -9.82 4.25
C SER A 56 14.55 -8.90 3.67
N PRO A 57 13.76 -8.18 4.50
CA PRO A 57 12.81 -7.18 4.00
C PRO A 57 13.48 -6.11 3.13
N ILE A 58 14.72 -5.74 3.45
CA ILE A 58 15.48 -4.73 2.71
C ILE A 58 15.78 -5.22 1.28
N GLU A 59 16.27 -6.45 1.14
CA GLU A 59 16.59 -7.01 -0.17
C GLU A 59 15.33 -7.32 -0.99
N LEU A 60 14.25 -7.76 -0.33
CA LEU A 60 12.94 -7.91 -0.96
C LEU A 60 12.43 -6.57 -1.51
N ASN A 61 12.38 -5.53 -0.68
CA ASN A 61 11.97 -4.18 -1.10
C ASN A 61 12.83 -3.66 -2.25
N LYS A 62 14.15 -3.87 -2.21
CA LYS A 62 15.07 -3.48 -3.29
C LYS A 62 14.76 -4.22 -4.60
N ALA A 63 14.46 -5.52 -4.53
CA ALA A 63 14.10 -6.32 -5.70
C ALA A 63 12.79 -5.82 -6.34
N PHE A 64 11.76 -5.57 -5.54
CA PHE A 64 10.50 -5.00 -6.01
C PHE A 64 10.69 -3.60 -6.62
N ASN A 65 11.36 -2.69 -5.90
CA ASN A 65 11.69 -1.35 -6.40
C ASN A 65 12.37 -1.40 -7.76
N THR A 66 13.41 -2.23 -7.90
CA THR A 66 14.16 -2.36 -9.15
C THR A 66 13.28 -2.81 -10.31
N LYS A 67 12.34 -3.73 -10.06
CA LYS A 67 11.47 -4.29 -11.10
C LYS A 67 10.36 -3.32 -11.49
N PHE A 68 9.68 -2.73 -10.51
CA PHE A 68 8.60 -1.77 -10.74
C PHE A 68 9.12 -0.49 -11.41
N ASN A 69 10.25 0.07 -10.95
CA ASN A 69 10.83 1.27 -11.55
C ASN A 69 11.23 1.05 -13.02
N LYS A 70 11.73 -0.14 -13.38
CA LYS A 70 12.03 -0.49 -14.78
C LYS A 70 10.80 -0.51 -15.68
N LEU A 71 9.62 -0.69 -15.11
CA LEU A 71 8.34 -0.71 -15.81
C LEU A 71 7.63 0.65 -15.74
N GLY A 72 8.29 1.68 -15.22
CA GLY A 72 7.76 3.04 -15.15
C GLY A 72 6.72 3.23 -14.04
N TRP A 73 6.69 2.37 -13.03
CA TRP A 73 6.01 2.68 -11.77
C TRP A 73 6.89 3.65 -11.00
N ASN A 74 6.29 4.75 -10.52
CA ASN A 74 7.02 5.80 -9.85
C ASN A 74 6.43 6.09 -8.48
N GLU A 75 7.29 6.56 -7.59
CA GLU A 75 6.86 7.11 -6.32
C GLU A 75 5.94 8.31 -6.54
N SER A 76 4.86 8.40 -5.78
CA SER A 76 3.90 9.50 -5.86
C SER A 76 3.75 10.17 -4.50
N ARG A 77 3.85 11.50 -4.49
CA ARG A 77 3.65 12.33 -3.32
C ARG A 77 2.36 13.12 -3.47
N TYR A 78 1.44 12.93 -2.53
CA TYR A 78 0.20 13.70 -2.44
C TYR A 78 0.29 14.72 -1.31
N GLN A 79 0.22 16.01 -1.66
CA GLN A 79 0.24 17.13 -0.73
C GLN A 79 -1.17 17.65 -0.51
N TYR A 80 -1.49 17.99 0.73
CA TYR A 80 -2.81 18.46 1.13
C TYR A 80 -2.71 19.34 2.38
N TYR A 81 -3.72 20.16 2.61
CA TYR A 81 -3.90 20.88 3.86
C TYR A 81 -4.91 20.15 4.76
N ILE A 82 -4.69 20.22 6.07
CA ILE A 82 -5.58 19.62 7.06
C ILE A 82 -6.44 20.69 7.75
N THR A 83 -7.60 20.27 8.23
CA THR A 83 -8.48 21.06 9.09
C THR A 83 -9.30 20.14 9.97
N THR A 84 -9.66 20.61 11.17
CA THR A 84 -10.64 19.96 12.06
C THR A 84 -12.07 20.42 11.78
N GLU A 85 -12.26 21.40 10.89
CA GLU A 85 -13.58 21.92 10.50
C GLU A 85 -14.25 21.02 9.45
N GLN A 86 -15.03 20.04 9.92
CA GLN A 86 -15.68 19.03 9.06
C GLN A 86 -16.48 19.63 7.89
N LYS A 87 -17.19 20.74 8.13
CA LYS A 87 -18.00 21.46 7.13
C LYS A 87 -17.20 21.93 5.90
N LEU A 88 -15.89 22.09 6.04
CA LEU A 88 -15.00 22.54 4.96
C LEU A 88 -14.47 21.39 4.11
N LEU A 89 -14.50 20.15 4.63
CA LEU A 89 -13.86 19.00 3.98
C LEU A 89 -14.39 18.70 2.57
N PRO A 90 -15.72 18.69 2.30
CA PRO A 90 -16.22 18.33 0.97
C PRO A 90 -15.70 19.24 -0.14
N GLU A 91 -15.52 20.53 0.15
CA GLU A 91 -14.96 21.49 -0.80
C GLU A 91 -13.42 21.38 -0.84
N LEU A 92 -12.78 21.35 0.33
CA LEU A 92 -11.32 21.31 0.48
C LEU A 92 -10.67 20.17 -0.32
N ILE A 93 -11.20 18.95 -0.22
CA ILE A 93 -10.59 17.76 -0.84
C ILE A 93 -10.60 17.79 -2.37
N THR A 94 -11.52 18.57 -2.96
CA THR A 94 -11.64 18.71 -4.42
C THR A 94 -10.73 19.80 -5.00
N LEU A 95 -10.19 20.66 -4.13
CA LEU A 95 -9.33 21.76 -4.54
C LEU A 95 -7.90 21.28 -4.80
N PRO A 96 -7.23 21.79 -5.84
CA PRO A 96 -5.78 21.65 -6.00
C PRO A 96 -5.04 22.18 -4.77
N TYR A 97 -3.90 21.58 -4.42
CA TYR A 97 -3.10 21.91 -3.23
C TYR A 97 -2.87 23.42 -3.04
N GLU A 98 -2.50 24.14 -4.10
CA GLU A 98 -2.25 25.59 -4.05
C GLU A 98 -3.49 26.41 -3.67
N LYS A 99 -4.69 25.93 -4.02
CA LYS A 99 -5.96 26.57 -3.70
C LYS A 99 -6.46 26.22 -2.30
N GLN A 100 -6.08 25.05 -1.76
CA GLN A 100 -6.50 24.60 -0.44
C GLN A 100 -6.06 25.57 0.66
N LYS A 101 -4.83 26.08 0.62
CA LYS A 101 -4.33 27.07 1.58
C LYS A 101 -5.18 28.34 1.59
N GLN A 102 -5.41 28.91 0.41
CA GLN A 102 -6.16 30.16 0.24
C GLN A 102 -7.61 29.98 0.70
N PHE A 103 -8.22 28.84 0.36
CA PHE A 103 -9.56 28.48 0.79
C PHE A 103 -9.68 28.43 2.32
N LEU A 104 -8.74 27.78 3.00
CA LEU A 104 -8.76 27.69 4.46
C LEU A 104 -8.61 29.08 5.12
N ILE A 105 -7.72 29.93 4.61
CA ILE A 105 -7.55 31.31 5.09
C ILE A 105 -8.85 32.10 4.90
N TYR A 106 -9.47 32.02 3.72
CA TYR A 106 -10.73 32.68 3.42
C TYR A 106 -11.87 32.23 4.35
N LYS A 107 -11.87 30.96 4.77
CA LYS A 107 -12.84 30.40 5.72
C LYS A 107 -12.50 30.67 7.19
N GLY A 108 -11.46 31.47 7.47
CA GLY A 108 -11.10 31.93 8.82
C GLY A 108 -10.02 31.09 9.53
N ILE A 109 -9.41 30.11 8.86
CA ILE A 109 -8.29 29.35 9.42
C ILE A 109 -7.00 30.16 9.26
N LYS A 110 -6.49 30.68 10.38
CA LYS A 110 -5.33 31.59 10.40
C LYS A 110 -4.03 30.92 9.97
N GLU A 111 -3.82 29.67 10.39
CA GLU A 111 -2.58 28.92 10.15
C GLU A 111 -2.90 27.56 9.50
N PRO A 112 -3.19 27.53 8.18
CA PRO A 112 -3.38 26.26 7.48
C PRO A 112 -2.15 25.37 7.57
N ILE A 113 -2.34 24.15 8.06
CA ILE A 113 -1.26 23.17 8.22
C ILE A 113 -1.15 22.33 6.95
N SER A 114 0.01 22.41 6.29
CA SER A 114 0.32 21.53 5.16
C SER A 114 0.76 20.17 5.66
N SER A 115 0.33 19.12 4.99
CA SER A 115 0.78 17.74 5.16
C SER A 115 1.04 17.09 3.81
N TYR A 116 1.60 15.89 3.84
CA TYR A 116 1.73 15.04 2.66
C TYR A 116 1.79 13.57 3.06
N LYS A 117 1.50 12.72 2.08
CA LYS A 117 1.80 11.29 2.10
C LYS A 117 2.48 10.89 0.81
N GLN A 118 3.16 9.76 0.87
CA GLN A 118 3.96 9.23 -0.23
C GLN A 118 3.68 7.74 -0.34
N THR A 119 3.58 7.25 -1.55
CA THR A 119 3.31 5.85 -1.90
C THR A 119 4.37 5.38 -2.89
N ASP A 120 4.76 4.11 -2.76
CA ASP A 120 5.95 3.57 -3.41
C ASP A 120 5.80 3.51 -4.93
N PHE A 121 4.67 3.02 -5.43
CA PHE A 121 4.46 2.74 -6.84
C PHE A 121 3.08 3.19 -7.31
N VAL A 122 3.03 4.20 -8.18
CA VAL A 122 1.80 4.63 -8.85
C VAL A 122 2.01 4.63 -10.36
N LYS A 123 1.02 4.10 -11.07
CA LYS A 123 0.91 4.11 -12.53
C LYS A 123 -0.55 4.01 -12.94
N ASP A 124 -0.99 4.82 -13.89
CA ASP A 124 -2.36 4.85 -14.42
C ASP A 124 -3.46 4.82 -13.34
N GLN A 125 -3.30 5.65 -12.30
CA GLN A 125 -4.22 5.75 -11.15
C GLN A 125 -4.38 4.44 -10.34
N ILE A 126 -3.43 3.52 -10.41
CA ILE A 126 -3.33 2.36 -9.52
C ILE A 126 -2.12 2.56 -8.62
N ALA A 127 -2.30 2.41 -7.30
CA ALA A 127 -1.19 2.34 -6.35
C ALA A 127 -0.86 0.88 -6.02
N VAL A 128 0.42 0.57 -5.91
CA VAL A 128 0.93 -0.69 -5.35
C VAL A 128 1.82 -0.36 -4.17
N GLU A 129 1.55 -1.02 -3.05
CA GLU A 129 2.34 -0.98 -1.83
C GLU A 129 2.86 -2.38 -1.55
N VAL A 130 4.18 -2.51 -1.36
CA VAL A 130 4.81 -3.80 -1.06
C VAL A 130 5.32 -3.75 0.37
N GLN A 131 4.66 -4.48 1.27
CA GLN A 131 4.87 -4.28 2.69
C GLN A 131 5.42 -5.53 3.37
N PHE A 132 6.71 -5.46 3.71
CA PHE A 132 7.43 -6.43 4.56
C PHE A 132 7.79 -5.84 5.94
N GLY A 133 7.17 -4.71 6.29
CA GLY A 133 7.34 -4.01 7.55
C GLY A 133 6.42 -4.50 8.67
N LYS A 134 6.40 -3.74 9.77
CA LYS A 134 5.58 -4.06 10.96
C LYS A 134 4.09 -3.89 10.68
N TYR A 135 3.25 -4.69 11.35
CA TYR A 135 1.79 -4.65 11.24
C TYR A 135 1.17 -3.24 11.36
N ALA A 136 1.73 -2.36 12.20
CA ALA A 136 1.23 -1.00 12.37
C ALA A 136 1.28 -0.16 11.08
N PHE A 137 2.26 -0.42 10.21
CA PHE A 137 2.39 0.29 8.94
C PHE A 137 1.39 -0.19 7.90
N VAL A 138 1.10 -1.51 7.83
CA VAL A 138 0.06 -2.01 6.90
C VAL A 138 -1.32 -1.47 7.24
N ALA A 139 -1.67 -1.44 8.53
CA ALA A 139 -2.94 -0.85 8.96
C ALA A 139 -3.03 0.64 8.54
N PHE A 140 -1.93 1.38 8.64
CA PHE A 140 -1.87 2.75 8.15
C PHE A 140 -2.06 2.82 6.62
N ASP A 141 -1.43 1.92 5.88
CA ASP A 141 -1.50 1.89 4.41
C ASP A 141 -2.94 1.60 3.94
N LEU A 142 -3.56 0.54 4.47
CA LEU A 142 -4.92 0.10 4.13
C LEU A 142 -5.99 1.14 4.48
N PHE A 143 -5.94 1.75 5.67
CA PHE A 143 -7.04 2.58 6.18
C PHE A 143 -6.82 4.09 6.04
N VAL A 144 -5.57 4.54 5.88
CA VAL A 144 -5.25 5.98 5.81
C VAL A 144 -4.67 6.33 4.46
N LYS A 145 -3.60 5.66 4.03
CA LYS A 145 -2.84 6.05 2.83
C LYS A 145 -3.66 5.85 1.56
N HIS A 146 -4.13 4.64 1.28
CA HIS A 146 -4.93 4.38 0.07
C HIS A 146 -6.18 5.25 0.00
N LEU A 147 -6.87 5.45 1.13
CA LEU A 147 -8.05 6.32 1.20
C LEU A 147 -7.73 7.77 0.85
N LEU A 148 -6.62 8.30 1.37
CA LEU A 148 -6.19 9.67 1.10
C LEU A 148 -5.88 9.87 -0.39
N PHE A 149 -5.14 8.95 -1.01
CA PHE A 149 -4.83 9.02 -2.45
C PHE A 149 -6.09 8.85 -3.31
N TYR A 150 -7.03 8.00 -2.88
CA TYR A 150 -8.30 7.78 -3.57
C TYR A 150 -9.19 9.03 -3.53
N THR A 151 -9.42 9.56 -2.33
CA THR A 151 -10.23 10.79 -2.16
C THR A 151 -9.59 12.03 -2.78
N GLY A 152 -8.26 12.07 -2.89
CA GLY A 152 -7.53 13.09 -3.62
C GLY A 152 -7.53 12.92 -5.15
N GLY A 153 -8.19 11.88 -5.68
CA GLY A 153 -8.25 11.60 -7.12
C GLY A 153 -6.92 11.15 -7.74
N VAL A 154 -5.95 10.74 -6.93
CA VAL A 154 -4.63 10.26 -7.41
C VAL A 154 -4.71 8.80 -7.86
N ILE A 155 -5.56 8.00 -7.20
CA ILE A 155 -5.79 6.60 -7.52
C ILE A 155 -7.28 6.28 -7.58
N ASN A 156 -7.64 5.27 -8.35
CA ASN A 156 -8.97 4.64 -8.31
C ASN A 156 -8.96 3.33 -7.50
N LEU A 157 -7.77 2.76 -7.28
CA LEU A 157 -7.60 1.49 -6.59
C LEU A 157 -6.19 1.37 -5.97
N GLY A 158 -6.15 0.80 -4.77
CA GLY A 158 -4.91 0.41 -4.09
C GLY A 158 -4.66 -1.09 -4.14
N ILE A 159 -3.41 -1.50 -4.29
CA ILE A 159 -2.96 -2.89 -4.21
C ILE A 159 -1.99 -3.00 -3.05
N GLU A 160 -2.24 -3.94 -2.15
CA GLU A 160 -1.36 -4.23 -1.01
C GLU A 160 -0.74 -5.61 -1.20
N VAL A 161 0.59 -5.69 -1.30
CA VAL A 161 1.33 -6.95 -1.48
C VAL A 161 1.98 -7.33 -0.16
N LEU A 162 1.53 -8.45 0.42
CA LEU A 162 1.93 -8.92 1.74
C LEU A 162 2.45 -10.35 1.68
N PRO A 163 3.43 -10.74 2.51
CA PRO A 163 3.79 -12.14 2.67
C PRO A 163 2.60 -12.92 3.29
N THR A 164 2.36 -14.16 2.87
CA THR A 164 1.48 -15.07 3.62
C THR A 164 2.10 -15.40 4.98
N LYS A 165 1.32 -15.95 5.92
CA LYS A 165 1.84 -16.39 7.22
C LYS A 165 2.97 -17.39 7.06
N LYS A 166 2.88 -18.25 6.03
CA LYS A 166 3.90 -19.24 5.68
C LYS A 166 5.23 -18.58 5.29
N MET A 167 5.21 -17.53 4.47
CA MET A 167 6.42 -16.77 4.14
C MET A 167 6.90 -15.95 5.34
N GLN A 168 6.00 -15.27 6.06
CA GLN A 168 6.32 -14.45 7.23
C GLN A 168 7.03 -15.26 8.33
N ALA A 169 6.72 -16.55 8.50
CA ALA A 169 7.40 -17.44 9.44
C ALA A 169 8.91 -17.65 9.14
N GLN A 170 9.37 -17.23 7.95
CA GLN A 170 10.76 -17.21 7.54
C GLN A 170 11.33 -15.77 7.48
N MET A 171 10.67 -14.83 8.15
CA MET A 171 11.07 -13.43 8.30
C MET A 171 11.24 -13.09 9.79
N SER A 172 11.68 -11.86 10.07
CA SER A 172 11.71 -11.38 11.46
C SER A 172 10.33 -11.30 12.10
N SER A 173 10.30 -11.37 13.43
CA SER A 173 9.06 -11.22 14.18
C SER A 173 8.38 -9.86 13.96
N GLY A 174 7.05 -9.87 14.02
CA GLY A 174 6.21 -8.68 13.91
C GLY A 174 6.04 -8.12 12.51
N VAL A 175 6.61 -8.78 11.48
CA VAL A 175 6.27 -8.49 10.08
C VAL A 175 4.79 -8.84 9.86
N ALA A 176 4.07 -7.94 9.20
CA ALA A 176 2.66 -8.14 8.85
C ALA A 176 2.50 -9.33 7.89
N TYR A 177 1.31 -9.92 7.84
CA TYR A 177 1.03 -11.04 6.94
C TYR A 177 -0.40 -10.99 6.43
N TYR A 178 -0.58 -11.47 5.20
CA TYR A 178 -1.83 -11.43 4.45
C TYR A 178 -3.06 -11.82 5.28
N GLU A 179 -3.02 -12.97 5.95
CA GLU A 179 -4.15 -13.51 6.69
C GLU A 179 -4.58 -12.59 7.84
N GLY A 180 -3.61 -11.98 8.53
CA GLY A 180 -3.87 -11.03 9.62
C GLY A 180 -4.48 -9.72 9.11
N GLU A 181 -3.99 -9.21 7.99
CA GLU A 181 -4.43 -7.93 7.44
C GLU A 181 -5.77 -8.02 6.71
N VAL A 182 -6.03 -9.14 6.02
CA VAL A 182 -7.38 -9.43 5.49
C VAL A 182 -8.37 -9.61 6.64
N TYR A 183 -7.98 -10.28 7.72
CA TYR A 183 -8.82 -10.35 8.93
C TYR A 183 -9.10 -8.97 9.51
N ASN A 184 -8.12 -8.05 9.52
CA ASN A 184 -8.32 -6.66 9.92
C ASN A 184 -9.40 -6.00 9.07
N VAL A 185 -9.27 -6.04 7.74
CA VAL A 185 -10.27 -5.45 6.81
C VAL A 185 -11.66 -6.06 7.02
N LEU A 186 -11.77 -7.39 7.08
CA LEU A 186 -13.05 -8.06 7.28
C LEU A 186 -13.76 -7.66 8.58
N ARG A 187 -13.01 -7.43 9.67
CA ARG A 187 -13.59 -7.01 10.96
C ARG A 187 -14.25 -5.62 10.90
N HIS A 188 -13.77 -4.74 10.01
CA HIS A 188 -14.32 -3.40 9.86
C HIS A 188 -15.67 -3.38 9.12
N GLY A 189 -16.10 -4.52 8.58
CA GLY A 189 -17.35 -4.67 7.83
C GLY A 189 -17.16 -4.47 6.33
N ARG A 190 -18.24 -4.70 5.57
CA ARG A 190 -18.17 -4.89 4.11
C ARG A 190 -17.64 -3.70 3.31
N ASN A 191 -17.84 -2.46 3.79
CA ASN A 191 -17.58 -1.24 3.02
C ASN A 191 -16.43 -0.39 3.58
N ASN A 192 -15.61 -0.96 4.48
CA ASN A 192 -14.54 -0.24 5.14
C ASN A 192 -13.20 -0.96 4.91
N PRO A 193 -12.17 -0.29 4.36
CA PRO A 193 -12.13 1.14 4.00
C PRO A 193 -12.95 1.47 2.72
N PRO A 194 -13.45 2.71 2.55
CA PRO A 194 -14.27 3.09 1.40
C PRO A 194 -13.41 3.41 0.16
N VAL A 195 -12.47 2.53 -0.15
CA VAL A 195 -11.58 2.57 -1.31
C VAL A 195 -11.47 1.16 -1.88
N PRO A 196 -11.57 0.95 -3.21
CA PRO A 196 -11.32 -0.35 -3.81
C PRO A 196 -9.89 -0.82 -3.53
N LEU A 197 -9.75 -2.05 -3.03
CA LEU A 197 -8.45 -2.64 -2.73
C LEU A 197 -8.33 -4.03 -3.31
N LEU A 198 -7.10 -4.40 -3.70
CA LEU A 198 -6.72 -5.78 -3.93
C LEU A 198 -5.54 -6.13 -3.03
N ILE A 199 -5.77 -7.06 -2.09
CA ILE A 199 -4.71 -7.55 -1.20
C ILE A 199 -4.18 -8.86 -1.78
N LEU A 200 -2.87 -8.93 -2.02
CA LEU A 200 -2.17 -10.06 -2.60
C LEU A 200 -1.27 -10.71 -1.55
N GLY A 201 -1.56 -11.97 -1.22
CA GLY A 201 -0.72 -12.80 -0.36
C GLY A 201 0.32 -13.55 -1.18
N ILE A 202 1.60 -13.24 -0.97
CA ILE A 202 2.71 -13.83 -1.72
C ILE A 202 3.53 -14.80 -0.87
N GLU A 203 4.09 -15.80 -1.52
CA GLU A 203 5.07 -16.71 -0.94
C GLU A 203 6.04 -17.20 -2.02
N GLN A 204 7.09 -17.92 -1.61
CA GLN A 204 7.97 -18.61 -2.56
C GLN A 204 7.23 -19.73 -3.28
#